data_AF-A0A066ZPL8-F1
#
_entry.id   AF-A0A066ZPL8-F1
#
_cell.length_a   1.000
_cell.length_b   1.000
_cell.length_c   1.000
_cell.angle_alpha   90.00
_cell.angle_beta   90.00
_cell.angle_gamma   90.00
#
_symmetry.space_group_name_H-M   'P 1'
#
loop_
_entity.id
_entity.type
_entity.pdbx_description
1 polymer ?
#
loop_
_entity_poly.entity_id
_entity_poly.type
_entity_poly.pdbx_seq_one_letter_code
_entity_poly.pdbx_strand_id
1 'polypeptide(L)'
;MKKQDITKGLKYFFKKLEKKSAELDEERASFVASSRDVPFDQVETFSRALMTQNIFIHTVGVNGKHESTILSKAMFSINKVVRLYYSTSFDESVQGYIRLRPCYKQQLIVVERMHGYRPKPELLYASIDECHVIRFFSNWIAKRIDWNKTKIGNLDLYKRFKEVERQEYEERVAEEIAQLEAMELQKTLDKHFGKESRLPIRNMAP
;
A
#
# COMPACT_ATOMS: atom_id res chain seq x y z
N MET A 1 24.50 -2.60 46.23
CA MET A 1 23.15 -2.83 45.66
C MET A 1 22.53 -4.05 46.33
N LYS A 2 21.39 -3.92 47.01
CA LYS A 2 20.70 -5.06 47.65
C LYS A 2 20.15 -5.97 46.55
N LYS A 3 20.46 -7.28 46.60
CA LYS A 3 19.78 -8.30 45.78
C LYS A 3 18.29 -8.19 46.08
N GLN A 4 17.50 -7.71 45.12
CA GLN A 4 16.05 -7.79 45.22
C GLN A 4 15.66 -9.26 45.07
N ASP A 5 15.12 -9.86 46.13
CA ASP A 5 14.66 -11.23 46.11
C ASP A 5 13.41 -11.32 45.23
N ILE A 6 13.60 -11.83 44.01
CA ILE A 6 12.50 -12.16 43.10
C ILE A 6 11.66 -13.26 43.76
N THR A 7 10.37 -12.99 43.95
CA THR A 7 9.43 -13.91 44.58
C THR A 7 9.28 -15.22 43.77
N LYS A 8 8.93 -16.32 44.44
CA LYS A 8 8.75 -17.64 43.80
C LYS A 8 7.74 -17.59 42.65
N GLY A 9 6.66 -16.80 42.78
CA GLY A 9 5.66 -16.60 41.74
C GLY A 9 6.22 -15.93 40.49
N LEU A 10 7.04 -14.89 40.65
CA LEU A 10 7.72 -14.23 39.53
C LEU A 10 8.71 -15.17 38.85
N LYS A 11 9.50 -15.93 39.60
CA LYS A 11 10.41 -16.95 39.04
C LYS A 11 9.66 -18.00 38.22
N TYR A 12 8.50 -18.46 38.70
CA TYR A 12 7.67 -19.41 37.97
C TYR A 12 7.10 -18.82 36.67
N PHE A 13 6.57 -17.59 36.73
CA PHE A 13 6.05 -16.90 35.56
C PHE A 13 7.14 -16.69 34.50
N PHE A 14 8.31 -16.19 34.87
CA PHE A 14 9.41 -15.99 33.94
C PHE A 14 9.93 -17.31 33.34
N LYS A 15 10.05 -18.39 34.13
CA LYS A 15 10.38 -19.71 33.59
C LYS A 15 9.36 -20.21 32.57
N LYS A 16 8.07 -19.92 32.78
CA LYS A 16 7.00 -20.26 31.82
C LYS A 16 7.12 -19.42 30.54
N LEU A 17 7.49 -18.15 30.66
CA LEU A 17 7.78 -17.29 29.50
C LEU A 17 9.01 -17.76 28.73
N GLU A 18 10.10 -18.11 29.41
CA GLU A 18 11.34 -18.64 28.81
C GLU A 18 11.05 -19.92 28.03
N LYS A 19 10.34 -20.88 28.64
CA LYS A 19 9.92 -22.11 27.97
C LYS A 19 9.08 -21.80 26.73
N LYS A 20 8.12 -20.87 26.84
CA LYS A 20 7.25 -20.54 25.72
C LYS A 20 8.01 -19.79 24.61
N SER A 21 8.99 -18.97 24.95
CA SER A 21 9.89 -18.31 23.99
C SER A 21 10.70 -19.34 23.21
N ALA A 22 11.32 -20.30 23.91
CA ALA A 22 12.10 -21.35 23.26
C ALA A 22 11.26 -22.21 22.31
N GLU A 23 10.04 -22.59 22.71
CA GLU A 23 9.08 -23.29 21.84
C GLU A 23 8.78 -22.47 20.57
N LEU A 24 8.54 -21.16 20.71
CA LEU A 24 8.27 -20.27 19.58
C LEU A 24 9.50 -20.06 18.68
N ASP A 25 10.71 -20.04 19.25
CA ASP A 25 11.95 -19.88 18.50
C ASP A 25 12.27 -21.14 17.67
N GLU A 26 12.00 -22.34 18.19
CA GLU A 26 12.10 -23.59 17.43
C GLU A 26 11.05 -23.69 16.31
N GLU A 27 9.79 -23.33 16.61
CA GLU A 27 8.73 -23.23 15.60
C GLU A 27 9.09 -22.21 14.51
N ARG A 28 9.69 -21.08 14.88
CA ARG A 28 10.14 -20.05 13.93
C ARG A 28 11.30 -20.53 13.07
N ALA A 29 12.29 -21.22 13.65
CA ALA A 29 13.45 -21.73 12.92
C ALA A 29 13.04 -22.78 11.87
N SER A 30 12.16 -23.72 12.24
CA SER A 30 11.62 -24.74 11.32
C SER A 30 10.75 -24.13 10.21
N PHE A 31 10.04 -23.05 10.50
CA PHE A 31 9.24 -22.32 9.52
C PHE A 31 10.08 -21.48 8.56
N VAL A 32 11.11 -20.78 9.04
CA VAL A 32 12.04 -19.99 8.20
C VAL A 32 12.82 -20.89 7.25
N ALA A 33 13.15 -22.12 7.67
CA ALA A 33 13.81 -23.11 6.81
C ALA A 33 12.91 -23.63 5.67
N SER A 34 11.58 -23.52 5.78
CA SER A 34 10.61 -24.09 4.83
C SER A 34 9.76 -23.07 4.08
N SER A 35 9.78 -21.80 4.48
CA SER A 35 8.97 -20.74 3.87
C SER A 35 9.82 -19.80 3.02
N ARG A 36 9.38 -19.58 1.78
CA ARG A 36 9.83 -18.42 1.01
C ARG A 36 9.14 -17.18 1.60
N ASP A 37 9.84 -16.04 1.56
CA ASP A 37 9.24 -14.78 2.00
C ASP A 37 8.07 -14.44 1.06
N VAL A 38 6.93 -14.10 1.66
CA VAL A 38 5.74 -13.69 0.91
C VAL A 38 5.79 -12.16 0.80
N PRO A 39 5.75 -11.58 -0.40
CA PRO A 39 5.80 -10.14 -0.58
C PRO A 39 4.59 -9.50 0.12
N PHE A 40 4.84 -8.44 0.88
CA PHE A 40 3.80 -7.70 1.61
C PHE A 40 4.13 -6.20 1.77
N ASP A 41 5.28 -5.77 1.29
CA ASP A 41 5.82 -4.43 1.55
C ASP A 41 5.00 -3.35 0.83
N GLN A 42 4.44 -3.64 -0.35
CA GLN A 42 3.55 -2.71 -1.05
C GLN A 42 2.21 -2.61 -0.33
N VAL A 43 1.65 -3.73 0.15
CA VAL A 43 0.40 -3.70 0.94
C VAL A 43 0.56 -2.86 2.21
N GLU A 44 1.68 -3.03 2.90
CA GLU A 44 2.01 -2.27 4.10
C GLU A 44 2.25 -0.79 3.80
N THR A 45 3.04 -0.47 2.77
CA THR A 45 3.31 0.90 2.34
C THR A 45 2.03 1.62 1.92
N PHE A 46 1.20 0.98 1.11
CA PHE A 46 -0.11 1.49 0.72
C PHE A 46 -1.00 1.78 1.93
N SER A 47 -1.09 0.82 2.86
CA SER A 47 -1.92 0.98 4.06
C SER A 47 -1.41 2.12 4.94
N ARG A 48 -0.10 2.24 5.15
CA ARG A 48 0.51 3.35 5.90
C ARG A 48 0.28 4.69 5.23
N ALA A 49 0.44 4.77 3.90
CA ALA A 49 0.14 5.98 3.15
C ALA A 49 -1.32 6.41 3.36
N LEU A 50 -2.29 5.49 3.26
CA LEU A 50 -3.70 5.78 3.54
C LEU A 50 -3.95 6.26 4.97
N MET A 51 -3.29 5.67 5.98
CA MET A 51 -3.45 6.08 7.39
C MET A 51 -3.04 7.53 7.64
N THR A 52 -2.16 8.10 6.83
CA THR A 52 -1.75 9.52 6.97
C THR A 52 -2.79 10.51 6.46
N GLN A 53 -3.82 10.03 5.75
CA GLN A 53 -4.81 10.88 5.11
C GLN A 53 -6.04 11.09 5.98
N ASN A 54 -6.66 12.27 5.85
CA ASN A 54 -7.93 12.62 6.49
C ASN A 54 -9.13 11.97 5.76
N ILE A 55 -9.10 10.65 5.60
CA ILE A 55 -10.18 9.86 5.02
C ILE A 55 -11.05 9.33 6.16
N PHE A 56 -12.35 9.60 6.08
CA PHE A 56 -13.34 9.14 7.04
C PHE A 56 -14.08 7.94 6.47
N ILE A 57 -14.32 6.93 7.30
CA ILE A 57 -15.10 5.76 6.96
C ILE A 57 -16.25 5.55 7.95
N HIS A 58 -17.35 4.98 7.46
CA HIS A 58 -18.46 4.55 8.29
C HIS A 58 -18.06 3.30 9.09
N THR A 59 -18.10 3.42 10.41
CA THR A 59 -17.85 2.34 11.36
C THR A 59 -19.02 2.20 12.32
N VAL A 60 -19.10 1.05 13.01
CA VAL A 60 -19.96 0.90 14.19
C VAL A 60 -19.11 1.28 15.40
N GLY A 61 -19.52 2.35 16.08
CA GLY A 61 -18.83 2.85 17.25
C GLY A 61 -19.12 2.06 18.51
N VAL A 62 -18.51 2.51 19.60
CA VAL A 62 -18.53 1.83 20.90
C VAL A 62 -19.93 1.63 21.45
N ASN A 63 -20.83 2.56 21.14
CA ASN A 63 -22.23 2.54 21.59
C ASN A 63 -23.15 1.73 20.64
N GLY A 64 -22.60 1.00 19.68
CA GLY A 64 -23.35 0.27 18.65
C GLY A 64 -23.97 1.15 17.57
N LYS A 65 -23.77 2.47 17.62
CA LYS A 65 -24.28 3.43 16.62
C LYS A 65 -23.31 3.58 15.46
N HIS A 66 -23.85 3.82 14.27
CA HIS A 66 -23.04 4.20 13.11
C HIS A 66 -22.36 5.55 13.37
N GLU A 67 -21.06 5.58 13.16
CA GLU A 67 -20.24 6.78 13.29
C GLU A 67 -19.30 6.89 12.08
N SER A 68 -18.66 8.04 11.98
CA SER A 68 -17.73 8.36 10.91
C SER A 68 -16.36 8.61 11.52
N THR A 69 -15.46 7.67 11.28
CA THR A 69 -14.17 7.54 11.94
C THR A 69 -13.05 7.73 10.94
N ILE A 70 -12.04 8.51 11.31
CA ILE A 70 -10.85 8.70 10.47
C ILE A 70 -10.06 7.38 10.36
N LEU A 71 -9.57 7.06 9.16
CA LEU A 71 -8.81 5.82 8.89
C LEU A 71 -7.62 5.65 9.83
N SER A 72 -6.93 6.73 10.21
CA SER A 72 -5.80 6.68 11.15
C SER A 72 -6.14 6.11 12.53
N LYS A 73 -7.42 6.18 12.94
CA LYS A 73 -7.91 5.58 14.19
C LYS A 73 -8.47 4.17 14.01
N ALA A 74 -9.02 3.88 12.84
CA ALA A 74 -9.65 2.60 12.53
C ALA A 74 -8.68 1.57 11.95
N MET A 75 -7.49 1.99 11.50
CA MET A 75 -6.54 1.14 10.81
C MET A 75 -5.22 1.04 11.57
N PHE A 76 -4.63 -0.16 11.56
CA PHE A 76 -3.34 -0.45 12.16
C PHE A 76 -2.50 -1.28 11.17
N SER A 77 -1.21 -0.99 11.09
CA SER A 77 -0.26 -1.74 10.27
C SER A 77 1.00 -1.99 11.07
N ILE A 78 1.25 -3.24 11.44
CA ILE A 78 2.40 -3.66 12.24
C ILE A 78 2.81 -5.10 11.90
N ASN A 79 4.11 -5.37 11.82
CA ASN A 79 4.68 -6.71 11.63
C ASN A 79 4.05 -7.49 10.44
N LYS A 80 3.99 -6.89 9.24
CA LYS A 80 3.35 -7.47 8.05
C LYS A 80 1.87 -7.87 8.28
N VAL A 81 1.17 -7.17 9.18
CA VAL A 81 -0.28 -7.34 9.40
C VAL A 81 -0.95 -5.99 9.35
N VAL A 82 -1.97 -5.88 8.48
CA VAL A 82 -2.86 -4.71 8.43
C VAL A 82 -4.21 -5.09 9.00
N ARG A 83 -4.75 -4.28 9.90
CA ARG A 83 -6.10 -4.43 10.47
C ARG A 83 -6.90 -3.17 10.23
N LEU A 84 -8.11 -3.32 9.69
CA LEU A 84 -9.05 -2.21 9.53
C LEU A 84 -10.34 -2.54 10.27
N TYR A 85 -10.58 -1.84 11.36
CA TYR A 85 -11.77 -1.98 12.19
C TYR A 85 -12.97 -1.31 11.51
N TYR A 86 -14.03 -2.08 11.29
CA TYR A 86 -15.32 -1.56 10.86
C TYR A 86 -16.35 -1.55 12.00
N SER A 87 -16.05 -2.24 13.10
CA SER A 87 -16.83 -2.23 14.33
C SER A 87 -15.89 -2.24 15.53
N THR A 88 -15.96 -1.19 16.33
CA THR A 88 -15.16 -0.99 17.55
C THR A 88 -16.11 -0.85 18.74
N SER A 89 -16.50 -1.99 19.32
CA SER A 89 -17.34 -2.08 20.52
C SER A 89 -16.50 -2.46 21.74
N PHE A 90 -16.94 -2.06 22.95
CA PHE A 90 -16.42 -2.64 24.20
C PHE A 90 -16.85 -4.10 24.38
N ASP A 91 -17.97 -4.48 23.77
CA ASP A 91 -18.39 -5.87 23.69
C ASP A 91 -17.60 -6.58 22.57
N GLU A 92 -16.71 -7.48 22.97
CA GLU A 92 -15.91 -8.30 22.05
C GLU A 92 -16.79 -9.12 21.09
N SER A 93 -18.03 -9.42 21.45
CA SER A 93 -18.97 -10.16 20.60
C SER A 93 -19.40 -9.40 19.33
N VAL A 94 -19.25 -8.07 19.32
CA VAL A 94 -19.67 -7.19 18.22
C VAL A 94 -18.48 -6.57 17.49
N GLN A 95 -17.26 -6.75 18.01
CA GLN A 95 -16.05 -6.21 17.40
C GLN A 95 -15.81 -6.84 16.02
N GLY A 96 -15.38 -6.03 15.06
CA GLY A 96 -15.22 -6.47 13.68
C GLY A 96 -14.09 -5.74 12.97
N TYR A 97 -13.20 -6.50 12.35
CA TYR A 97 -12.13 -5.95 11.52
C TYR A 97 -11.80 -6.85 10.34
N ILE A 98 -11.26 -6.22 9.30
CA ILE A 98 -10.57 -6.94 8.22
C ILE A 98 -9.09 -7.04 8.57
N ARG A 99 -8.51 -8.21 8.31
CA ARG A 99 -7.09 -8.51 8.50
C ARG A 99 -6.45 -8.88 7.17
N LEU A 100 -5.38 -8.18 6.79
CA LEU A 100 -4.48 -8.55 5.70
C LEU A 100 -3.19 -9.06 6.31
N ARG A 101 -2.69 -10.21 5.83
CA ARG A 101 -1.43 -10.79 6.30
C ARG A 101 -0.84 -11.74 5.25
N PRO A 102 0.47 -11.98 5.26
CA PRO A 102 1.04 -13.12 4.56
C PRO A 102 0.58 -14.44 5.20
N CYS A 103 0.34 -15.44 4.37
CA CYS A 103 0.06 -16.81 4.73
C CYS A 103 1.15 -17.69 4.13
N TYR A 104 2.23 -17.87 4.89
CA TYR A 104 3.39 -18.63 4.44
C TYR A 104 3.11 -20.11 4.17
N LYS A 105 2.10 -20.71 4.80
CA LYS A 105 1.68 -22.09 4.49
C LYS A 105 1.13 -22.22 3.06
N GLN A 106 0.38 -21.22 2.62
CA GLN A 106 -0.24 -21.19 1.29
C GLN A 106 0.57 -20.38 0.27
N GLN A 107 1.61 -19.66 0.73
CA GLN A 107 2.40 -18.74 -0.08
C GLN A 107 1.54 -17.64 -0.75
N LEU A 108 0.55 -17.14 -0.01
CA LEU A 108 -0.41 -16.13 -0.45
C LEU A 108 -0.52 -15.01 0.57
N ILE A 109 -0.93 -13.83 0.11
CA ILE A 109 -1.46 -12.78 0.98
C ILE A 109 -2.95 -13.04 1.12
N VAL A 110 -3.43 -13.09 2.37
CA VAL A 110 -4.84 -13.37 2.67
C VAL A 110 -5.51 -12.15 3.27
N VAL A 111 -6.75 -11.94 2.86
CA VAL A 111 -7.67 -10.93 3.40
C VAL A 111 -8.80 -11.67 4.10
N GLU A 112 -8.89 -11.49 5.41
CA GLU A 112 -9.80 -12.22 6.28
C GLU A 112 -10.72 -11.24 7.02
N ARG A 113 -11.98 -11.63 7.21
CA ARG A 113 -12.88 -10.97 8.16
C ARG A 113 -12.77 -11.65 9.51
N MET A 114 -12.65 -10.84 10.55
CA MET A 114 -12.63 -11.26 11.95
C MET A 114 -13.80 -10.57 12.64
N HIS A 115 -14.73 -11.34 13.21
CA HIS A 115 -15.91 -10.79 13.88
C HIS A 115 -16.31 -11.57 15.12
N GLY A 116 -16.60 -10.84 16.20
CA GLY A 116 -17.09 -11.37 17.47
C GLY A 116 -16.04 -11.94 18.41
N TYR A 117 -16.51 -12.55 19.49
CA TYR A 117 -15.68 -13.11 20.55
C TYR A 117 -14.99 -14.39 20.07
N ARG A 118 -13.66 -14.44 20.17
CA ARG A 118 -12.81 -15.52 19.60
C ARG A 118 -13.14 -15.77 18.13
N PRO A 119 -12.93 -14.75 17.28
CA PRO A 119 -13.38 -14.78 15.89
C PRO A 119 -12.67 -15.90 15.11
N LYS A 120 -13.44 -16.66 14.35
CA LYS A 120 -12.89 -17.55 13.32
C LYS A 120 -12.63 -16.72 12.06
N PRO A 121 -11.45 -16.84 11.42
CA PRO A 121 -11.16 -16.10 10.20
C PRO A 121 -12.07 -16.57 9.06
N GLU A 122 -12.84 -15.65 8.50
CA GLU A 122 -13.57 -15.84 7.25
C GLU A 122 -12.70 -15.32 6.11
N LEU A 123 -12.27 -16.19 5.19
CA LEU A 123 -11.45 -15.78 4.05
C LEU A 123 -12.32 -14.99 3.06
N LEU A 124 -11.95 -13.73 2.81
CA LEU A 124 -12.63 -12.87 1.84
C LEU A 124 -11.93 -12.87 0.48
N TYR A 125 -10.59 -12.85 0.49
CA TYR A 125 -9.78 -12.79 -0.72
C TYR A 125 -8.38 -13.34 -0.45
N ALA A 126 -7.73 -13.89 -1.48
CA ALA A 126 -6.33 -14.30 -1.41
C ALA A 126 -5.66 -14.12 -2.78
N SER A 127 -4.40 -13.70 -2.78
CA SER A 127 -3.60 -13.55 -4.00
C SER A 127 -2.11 -13.62 -3.67
N ILE A 128 -1.30 -14.06 -4.63
CA ILE A 128 0.17 -13.94 -4.58
C ILE A 128 0.58 -12.49 -4.87
N ASP A 129 -0.13 -11.83 -5.78
CA ASP A 129 0.15 -10.47 -6.22
C ASP A 129 -0.41 -9.42 -5.25
N GLU A 130 0.48 -8.54 -4.75
CA GLU A 130 0.17 -7.41 -3.89
C GLU A 130 -0.80 -6.42 -4.55
N CYS A 131 -0.65 -6.16 -5.85
CA CYS A 131 -1.50 -5.23 -6.59
C CYS A 131 -2.97 -5.68 -6.58
N HIS A 132 -3.21 -6.98 -6.75
CA HIS A 132 -4.55 -7.56 -6.68
C HIS A 132 -5.15 -7.45 -5.28
N VAL A 133 -4.35 -7.66 -4.22
CA VAL A 133 -4.81 -7.45 -2.84
C VAL A 133 -5.12 -5.98 -2.57
N ILE A 134 -4.26 -5.06 -3.01
CA ILE A 134 -4.48 -3.61 -2.89
C ILE A 134 -5.75 -3.19 -3.63
N ARG A 135 -6.00 -3.72 -4.83
CA ARG A 135 -7.23 -3.45 -5.59
C ARG A 135 -8.47 -3.92 -4.84
N PHE A 136 -8.46 -5.15 -4.32
CA PHE A 136 -9.57 -5.65 -3.49
C PHE A 136 -9.80 -4.76 -2.27
N PHE A 137 -8.73 -4.43 -1.55
CA PHE A 137 -8.79 -3.66 -0.32
C PHE A 137 -9.26 -2.21 -0.56
N SER A 138 -8.76 -1.57 -1.62
CA SER A 138 -9.20 -0.25 -2.06
C SER A 138 -10.69 -0.21 -2.36
N ASN A 139 -11.19 -1.20 -3.13
CA ASN A 139 -12.61 -1.33 -3.43
C ASN A 139 -13.46 -1.55 -2.17
N TRP A 140 -12.92 -2.28 -1.19
CA TRP A 140 -13.60 -2.50 0.08
C TRP A 140 -13.70 -1.22 0.92
N ILE A 141 -12.62 -0.43 0.98
CA ILE A 141 -12.57 0.86 1.69
C ILE A 141 -13.49 1.87 1.01
N ALA A 142 -13.43 2.00 -0.32
CA ALA A 142 -14.19 2.98 -1.09
C ALA A 142 -15.71 2.91 -0.83
N LYS A 143 -16.24 1.69 -0.65
CA LYS A 143 -17.66 1.46 -0.30
C LYS A 143 -18.06 1.97 1.09
N ARG A 144 -17.10 2.32 1.93
CA ARG A 144 -17.31 2.74 3.33
C ARG A 144 -16.86 4.17 3.59
N ILE A 145 -16.29 4.86 2.61
CA ILE A 145 -15.90 6.24 2.77
C ILE A 145 -17.13 7.09 3.07
N ASP A 146 -17.06 7.87 4.14
CA ASP A 146 -18.01 8.94 4.41
C ASP A 146 -17.62 10.14 3.53
N TRP A 147 -18.28 10.26 2.39
CA TRP A 147 -18.06 11.33 1.43
C TRP A 147 -18.57 12.70 1.91
N ASN A 148 -19.41 12.73 2.94
CA ASN A 148 -19.84 14.01 3.53
C ASN A 148 -18.66 14.66 4.26
N LYS A 149 -17.87 13.86 5.00
CA LYS A 149 -16.68 14.34 5.74
C LYS A 149 -15.38 14.30 4.93
N THR A 150 -15.20 13.29 4.09
CA THR A 150 -13.97 13.13 3.29
C THR A 150 -13.96 14.11 2.12
N LYS A 151 -13.01 15.04 2.12
CA LYS A 151 -12.82 16.00 1.01
C LYS A 151 -11.58 15.63 0.21
N ILE A 152 -11.78 15.08 -0.99
CA ILE A 152 -10.68 14.61 -1.86
C ILE A 152 -9.64 15.71 -2.11
N GLY A 153 -10.08 16.95 -2.39
CA GLY A 153 -9.17 18.08 -2.62
C GLY A 153 -8.28 18.45 -1.42
N ASN A 154 -8.63 17.99 -0.22
CA ASN A 154 -7.84 18.22 0.99
C ASN A 154 -6.86 17.07 1.29
N LEU A 155 -6.90 15.98 0.52
CA LEU A 155 -6.00 14.85 0.71
C LEU A 155 -4.64 15.18 0.08
N ASP A 156 -3.57 15.15 0.88
CA ASP A 156 -2.23 15.48 0.41
C ASP A 156 -1.75 14.50 -0.66
N LEU A 157 -2.08 13.20 -0.52
CA LEU A 157 -1.77 12.21 -1.55
C LEU A 157 -2.47 12.52 -2.88
N TYR A 158 -3.71 13.03 -2.82
CA TYR A 158 -4.44 13.40 -4.04
C TYR A 158 -3.82 14.62 -4.73
N LYS A 159 -3.39 15.61 -3.96
CA LYS A 159 -2.67 16.77 -4.50
C LYS A 159 -1.37 16.34 -5.20
N ARG A 160 -0.58 15.47 -4.55
CA ARG A 160 0.64 14.91 -5.15
C ARG A 160 0.35 14.10 -6.41
N PHE A 161 -0.71 13.29 -6.39
CA PHE A 161 -1.15 12.55 -7.57
C PHE A 161 -1.49 13.48 -8.74
N LYS A 162 -2.25 14.56 -8.49
CA LYS A 162 -2.59 15.55 -9.52
C LYS A 162 -1.39 16.32 -10.05
N GLU A 163 -0.40 16.58 -9.19
CA GLU A 163 0.86 17.21 -9.60
C GLU A 163 1.62 16.31 -10.58
N VAL A 164 1.76 15.02 -10.27
CA VAL A 164 2.42 14.05 -11.15
C VAL A 164 1.68 13.92 -12.48
N GLU A 165 0.35 13.79 -12.46
CA GLU A 165 -0.44 13.75 -13.71
C GLU A 165 -0.24 15.01 -14.57
N ARG A 166 -0.07 16.18 -13.94
CA ARG A 166 0.19 17.43 -14.66
C ARG A 166 1.58 17.44 -15.29
N GLN A 167 2.60 17.01 -14.54
CA GLN A 167 3.97 16.90 -15.05
C GLN A 167 4.08 15.94 -16.23
N GLU A 168 3.47 14.74 -16.11
CA GLU A 168 3.42 13.75 -17.20
C GLU A 168 2.66 14.27 -18.44
N TYR A 169 1.73 15.21 -18.26
CA TYR A 169 1.05 15.86 -19.38
C TYR A 169 1.91 16.94 -20.03
N GLU A 170 2.55 17.80 -19.22
CA GLU A 170 3.47 18.84 -19.69
C GLU A 170 4.66 18.25 -20.45
N GLU A 171 5.23 17.14 -19.97
CA GLU A 171 6.31 16.41 -20.65
C GLU A 171 5.89 15.90 -22.02
N ARG A 172 4.72 15.26 -22.13
CA ARG A 172 4.20 14.80 -23.42
C ARG A 172 3.97 15.93 -24.42
N VAL A 173 3.44 17.06 -23.94
CA VAL A 173 3.24 18.25 -24.79
C VAL A 173 4.59 18.84 -25.24
N ALA A 174 5.59 18.89 -24.35
CA ALA A 174 6.92 19.37 -24.68
C ALA A 174 7.62 18.46 -25.70
N GLU A 175 7.48 17.14 -25.57
CA GLU A 175 7.99 16.17 -26.56
C GLU A 175 7.34 16.36 -27.93
N GLU A 176 6.03 16.56 -27.99
CA GLU A 176 5.31 16.83 -29.25
C GLU A 176 5.76 18.14 -29.90
N ILE A 177 5.92 19.21 -29.12
CA ILE A 177 6.42 20.51 -29.61
C ILE A 177 7.85 20.37 -30.13
N ALA A 178 8.74 19.70 -29.39
CA ALA A 178 10.12 19.48 -29.81
C ALA A 178 10.23 18.68 -31.11
N GLN A 179 9.35 17.70 -31.32
CA GLN A 179 9.27 16.96 -32.58
C GLN A 179 8.83 17.85 -33.74
N LEU A 180 7.83 18.71 -33.53
CA LEU A 180 7.36 19.67 -34.54
C LEU A 180 8.44 20.70 -34.88
N GLU A 181 9.10 21.28 -33.87
CA GLU A 181 10.20 22.23 -34.06
C GLU A 181 11.39 21.59 -34.78
N ALA A 182 11.74 20.34 -34.45
CA ALA A 182 12.80 19.61 -35.15
C ALA A 182 12.44 19.37 -36.62
N MET A 183 11.17 19.02 -36.91
CA MET A 183 10.69 18.86 -38.29
C MET A 183 10.67 20.20 -39.05
N GLU A 184 10.30 21.30 -38.39
CA GLU A 184 10.35 22.64 -39.00
C GLU A 184 11.78 23.13 -39.24
N LEU A 185 12.67 22.91 -38.28
CA LEU A 185 14.10 23.23 -38.42
C LEU A 185 14.72 22.42 -39.56
N GLN A 186 14.42 21.12 -39.65
CA GLN A 186 14.90 20.28 -40.74
C GLN A 186 14.35 20.74 -42.11
N LYS A 187 13.05 21.05 -42.20
CA LYS A 187 12.47 21.65 -43.42
C LYS A 187 13.12 22.98 -43.79
N THR A 188 13.49 23.79 -42.81
CA THR A 188 14.13 25.09 -43.02
C THR A 188 15.58 24.91 -43.48
N LEU A 189 16.33 24.01 -42.85
CA LEU A 189 17.68 23.62 -43.26
C LEU A 189 17.68 23.06 -44.68
N ASP A 190 16.77 22.15 -45.02
CA ASP A 190 16.64 21.58 -46.36
C ASP A 190 16.30 22.65 -47.42
N LYS A 191 15.45 23.63 -47.08
CA LYS A 191 15.13 24.75 -47.98
C LYS A 191 16.31 25.70 -48.21
N HIS A 192 17.08 26.00 -47.17
CA HIS A 192 18.17 26.98 -47.23
C HIS A 192 19.51 26.40 -47.68
N PHE A 193 19.77 25.12 -47.42
CA PHE A 193 21.05 24.46 -47.70
C PHE A 193 20.95 23.26 -48.66
N GLY A 194 19.76 22.75 -48.97
CA GLY A 194 19.56 21.61 -49.89
C GLY A 194 19.70 21.92 -51.38
N LYS A 195 20.08 23.16 -51.75
CA LYS A 195 20.22 23.62 -53.14
C LYS A 195 21.63 24.05 -53.53
N GLU A 196 22.68 23.47 -52.97
CA GLU A 196 24.04 23.65 -53.49
C GLU A 196 24.82 22.34 -53.56
N SER A 197 24.65 21.60 -54.65
CA SER A 197 25.75 20.86 -55.30
C SER A 197 25.29 20.27 -56.64
N ARG A 198 24.95 21.14 -57.60
CA ARG A 198 25.22 20.84 -59.03
C ARG A 198 26.39 21.72 -59.44
N LEU A 199 27.59 21.29 -59.09
CA LEU A 199 28.79 21.87 -59.67
C LEU A 199 28.73 21.66 -61.19
N PRO A 200 28.86 22.70 -62.01
CA PRO A 200 28.86 22.54 -63.45
C PRO A 200 30.11 21.74 -63.84
N ILE A 201 29.92 20.53 -64.36
CA ILE A 201 30.96 19.72 -64.98
C ILE A 201 31.47 20.54 -66.17
N ARG A 202 32.63 21.16 -65.99
CA ARG A 202 33.30 21.94 -67.02
C ARG A 202 33.83 20.95 -68.05
N ASN A 203 33.13 20.80 -69.16
CA ASN A 203 33.60 20.11 -70.35
C ASN A 203 34.95 20.70 -70.74
N MET A 204 36.02 19.94 -70.58
CA MET A 204 37.28 20.17 -71.29
C MET A 204 37.47 19.04 -72.29
N ALA A 205 37.26 19.38 -73.55
CA ALA A 205 37.75 18.72 -74.77
C ALA A 205 38.31 19.87 -75.64
N PRO A 206 39.25 19.63 -76.57
CA PRO A 206 39.59 18.36 -77.24
C PRO A 206 40.97 17.79 -76.92
#